data_AF-A0A956Z4G3-F1
#
_entry.id   AF-A0A956Z4G3-F1
#
_cell.length_a   1.000
_cell.length_b   1.000
_cell.length_c   1.000
_cell.angle_alpha   90.00
_cell.angle_beta   90.00
_cell.angle_gamma   90.00
#
_symmetry.space_group_name_H-M   'P 1'
#
loop_
_entity.id
_entity.type
_entity.pdbx_description
1 polymer ?
#
loop_
_entity_poly.entity_id
_entity_poly.type
_entity_poly.pdbx_seq_one_letter_code
_entity_poly.pdbx_strand_id
1 'polypeptide(L)'
;MKARMGAFVDSWLSAQRVAWALLILAIVSGIIGYANQHPGAFDLGEFLRDYYANISTEFASIAITVLIIDGLNRRRDRISEEVRERERLTRQLGSNVNEVARRAAEELRANGWLTDGTLQETDLRVANLEEAKLWDADLQGVNLQWAKLKKANLNGASLAGANLTQANLQAARMRGADARGATLFEARLYRVDFHG
;
A
#
# COMPACT_ATOMS: atom_id res chain seq x y z
N MET A 1 -33.33 -8.47 -5.40
CA MET A 1 -33.06 -9.91 -5.62
C MET A 1 -31.81 -10.17 -6.48
N LYS A 2 -31.55 -9.41 -7.57
CA LYS A 2 -30.33 -9.54 -8.39
C LYS A 2 -29.00 -9.30 -7.65
N ALA A 3 -28.95 -8.39 -6.67
CA ALA A 3 -27.73 -8.09 -5.91
C ALA A 3 -27.29 -9.21 -4.92
N ARG A 4 -28.22 -10.01 -4.39
CA ARG A 4 -27.90 -11.14 -3.49
C ARG A 4 -27.48 -12.41 -4.25
N MET A 5 -27.81 -12.50 -5.54
CA MET A 5 -27.46 -13.64 -6.39
C MET A 5 -26.03 -13.51 -6.96
N GLY A 6 -25.56 -12.29 -7.23
CA GLY A 6 -24.16 -12.02 -7.63
C GLY A 6 -23.17 -12.38 -6.53
N ALA A 7 -23.44 -11.97 -5.28
CA ALA A 7 -22.59 -12.30 -4.13
C ALA A 7 -22.52 -13.81 -3.83
N PHE A 8 -23.57 -14.57 -4.14
CA PHE A 8 -23.58 -16.02 -3.95
C PHE A 8 -22.74 -16.75 -5.01
N VAL A 9 -22.83 -16.32 -6.27
CA VAL A 9 -22.02 -16.84 -7.39
C VAL A 9 -20.54 -16.50 -7.21
N ASP A 10 -20.21 -15.28 -6.80
CA ASP A 10 -18.83 -14.86 -6.48
C ASP A 10 -18.25 -15.62 -5.27
N SER A 11 -19.10 -15.98 -4.29
CA SER A 11 -18.67 -16.78 -3.13
C SER A 11 -18.39 -18.25 -3.47
N TRP A 12 -19.03 -18.78 -4.52
CA TRP A 12 -18.91 -20.19 -4.93
C TRP A 12 -17.76 -20.41 -5.92
N LEU A 13 -17.51 -19.43 -6.80
CA LEU A 13 -16.51 -19.48 -7.87
C LEU A 13 -15.26 -18.65 -7.55
N SER A 14 -14.70 -18.79 -6.34
CA SER A 14 -13.37 -18.21 -6.14
C SER A 14 -12.40 -18.87 -7.13
N ALA A 15 -11.54 -18.07 -7.78
CA ALA A 15 -10.58 -18.57 -8.76
C ALA A 15 -9.76 -19.75 -8.22
N GLN A 16 -9.49 -19.73 -6.91
CA GLN A 16 -8.83 -20.81 -6.19
C GLN A 16 -9.67 -22.11 -6.17
N ARG A 17 -10.98 -22.04 -5.93
CA ARG A 17 -11.88 -23.22 -5.98
C ARG A 17 -12.02 -23.78 -7.40
N VAL A 18 -12.10 -22.91 -8.39
CA VAL A 18 -12.16 -23.32 -9.82
C VAL A 18 -10.86 -24.02 -10.22
N ALA A 19 -9.71 -23.45 -9.85
CA ALA A 19 -8.42 -24.06 -10.13
C ALA A 19 -8.25 -25.42 -9.44
N TRP A 20 -8.65 -25.55 -8.17
CA TRP A 20 -8.63 -26.84 -7.47
C TRP A 20 -9.55 -27.87 -8.14
N ALA A 21 -10.75 -27.47 -8.58
CA ALA A 21 -11.66 -28.35 -9.30
C ALA A 21 -11.07 -28.82 -10.64
N LEU A 22 -10.40 -27.93 -11.37
CA LEU A 22 -9.72 -28.27 -12.62
C LEU A 22 -8.50 -29.18 -12.40
N LEU A 23 -7.71 -28.96 -11.34
CA LEU A 23 -6.61 -29.87 -10.97
C LEU A 23 -7.14 -31.26 -10.62
N ILE A 24 -8.22 -31.33 -9.84
CA ILE A 24 -8.86 -32.61 -9.50
C ILE A 24 -9.36 -33.29 -10.76
N LEU A 25 -10.03 -32.57 -11.66
CA LEU A 25 -10.51 -33.11 -12.93
C LEU A 25 -9.34 -33.59 -13.81
N ALA A 26 -8.24 -32.85 -13.86
CA ALA A 26 -7.03 -33.23 -14.60
C ALA A 26 -6.41 -34.52 -14.05
N ILE A 27 -6.32 -34.64 -12.72
CA ILE A 27 -5.77 -35.82 -12.05
C ILE A 27 -6.70 -37.03 -12.26
N VAL A 28 -8.01 -36.86 -12.03
CA VAL A 28 -9.00 -37.94 -12.18
C VAL A 28 -9.08 -38.43 -13.62
N SER A 29 -9.13 -37.52 -14.59
CA SER A 29 -9.13 -37.90 -16.02
C SER A 29 -7.84 -38.60 -16.43
N GLY A 30 -6.68 -38.16 -15.91
CA GLY A 30 -5.40 -38.83 -16.10
C GLY A 30 -5.37 -40.25 -15.52
N ILE A 31 -5.83 -40.44 -14.28
CA ILE A 31 -5.87 -41.76 -13.61
C ILE A 31 -6.82 -42.72 -14.35
N ILE A 32 -8.03 -42.26 -14.71
CA ILE A 32 -9.00 -43.07 -15.45
C ILE A 32 -8.45 -43.43 -16.83
N GLY A 33 -7.84 -42.47 -17.53
CA GLY A 33 -7.22 -42.68 -18.84
C GLY A 33 -6.13 -43.75 -18.78
N TYR A 34 -5.25 -43.68 -17.78
CA TYR A 34 -4.20 -44.67 -17.56
C TYR A 34 -4.75 -46.06 -17.23
N ALA A 35 -5.69 -46.15 -16.28
CA ALA A 35 -6.27 -47.43 -15.86
C ALA A 35 -7.01 -48.16 -17.00
N ASN A 36 -7.60 -47.43 -17.94
CA ASN A 36 -8.25 -48.01 -19.12
C ASN A 36 -7.24 -48.52 -20.16
N GLN A 37 -6.07 -47.89 -20.27
CA GLN A 37 -5.05 -48.26 -21.25
C GLN A 37 -4.10 -49.35 -20.73
N HIS A 38 -3.90 -49.39 -19.40
CA HIS A 38 -3.00 -50.33 -18.73
C HIS A 38 -3.74 -51.16 -17.68
N PRO A 39 -4.36 -52.29 -18.07
CA PRO A 39 -4.94 -53.26 -17.14
C PRO A 39 -3.81 -54.06 -16.48
N GLY A 40 -3.13 -53.47 -15.49
CA GLY A 40 -1.96 -54.05 -14.83
C GLY A 40 -1.57 -53.33 -13.54
N ALA A 41 -0.40 -53.64 -12.99
CA ALA A 41 0.15 -52.91 -11.85
C ALA A 41 0.53 -51.48 -12.26
N PHE A 42 0.36 -50.51 -11.36
CA PHE A 42 0.65 -49.11 -11.64
C PHE A 42 2.14 -48.86 -11.88
N ASP A 43 2.47 -48.32 -13.05
CA ASP A 43 3.80 -47.82 -13.40
C ASP A 43 3.77 -46.29 -13.57
N LEU A 44 4.58 -45.59 -12.76
CA LEU A 44 4.62 -44.13 -12.75
C LEU A 44 5.20 -43.56 -14.05
N GLY A 45 6.14 -44.24 -14.70
CA GLY A 45 6.79 -43.78 -15.93
C GLY A 45 5.85 -43.79 -17.13
N GLU A 46 5.07 -44.88 -17.27
CA GLU A 46 4.02 -44.99 -18.29
C GLU A 46 2.87 -44.02 -18.01
N PHE A 47 2.45 -43.90 -16.74
CA PHE A 47 1.43 -42.94 -16.33
C PHE A 47 1.81 -41.51 -16.73
N LEU A 48 3.02 -41.07 -16.42
CA LEU A 48 3.47 -39.72 -16.78
C LEU A 48 3.48 -39.54 -18.31
N ARG A 49 3.96 -40.53 -19.07
CA ARG A 49 3.99 -40.45 -20.54
C ARG A 49 2.59 -40.28 -21.14
N ASP A 50 1.62 -41.06 -20.68
CA ASP A 50 0.24 -40.98 -21.18
C ASP A 50 -0.49 -39.74 -20.66
N TYR A 51 -0.20 -39.33 -19.42
CA TYR A 51 -0.70 -38.10 -18.84
C TYR A 51 -0.28 -36.88 -19.67
N TYR A 52 0.96 -36.86 -20.15
CA TYR A 52 1.48 -35.80 -21.03
C TYR A 52 0.86 -35.83 -22.44
N ALA A 53 0.40 -36.98 -22.92
CA ALA A 53 -0.21 -37.12 -24.24
C ALA A 53 -1.72 -36.77 -24.28
N ASN A 54 -2.36 -36.60 -23.12
CA ASN A 54 -3.82 -36.44 -22.99
C ASN A 54 -4.27 -35.03 -22.60
N ILE A 55 -5.59 -34.78 -22.76
CA ILE A 55 -6.35 -33.56 -22.39
C ILE A 55 -6.11 -33.14 -20.91
N SER A 56 -5.63 -34.04 -20.06
CA SER A 56 -5.22 -33.77 -18.68
C SER A 56 -4.18 -32.66 -18.54
N THR A 57 -3.28 -32.48 -19.52
CA THR A 57 -2.31 -31.37 -19.52
C THR A 57 -2.96 -30.00 -19.75
N GLU A 58 -4.01 -29.93 -20.55
CA GLU A 58 -4.76 -28.69 -20.79
C GLU A 58 -5.48 -28.25 -19.51
N PHE A 59 -6.15 -29.18 -18.82
CA PHE A 59 -6.78 -28.88 -17.54
C PHE A 59 -5.78 -28.48 -16.45
N ALA A 60 -4.63 -29.14 -16.39
CA ALA A 60 -3.56 -28.79 -15.45
C ALA A 60 -2.96 -27.40 -15.74
N SER A 61 -2.70 -27.08 -17.01
CA SER A 61 -2.13 -25.78 -17.40
C SER A 61 -3.10 -24.61 -17.17
N ILE A 62 -4.39 -24.80 -17.43
CA ILE A 62 -5.43 -23.80 -17.11
C ILE A 62 -5.48 -23.58 -15.60
N ALA A 63 -5.47 -24.64 -14.80
CA ALA A 63 -5.55 -24.49 -13.34
C ALA A 63 -4.33 -23.78 -12.76
N ILE A 64 -3.12 -24.10 -13.24
CA ILE A 64 -1.88 -23.41 -12.85
C ILE A 64 -1.96 -21.94 -13.25
N THR A 65 -2.41 -21.64 -14.48
CA THR A 65 -2.57 -20.27 -14.97
C THR A 65 -3.53 -19.48 -14.08
N VAL A 66 -4.67 -20.06 -13.71
CA VAL A 66 -5.65 -19.41 -12.81
C VAL A 66 -5.05 -19.13 -11.44
N LEU A 67 -4.30 -20.08 -10.85
CA LEU A 67 -3.64 -19.88 -9.55
C LEU A 67 -2.57 -18.79 -9.60
N ILE A 68 -1.78 -18.74 -10.68
CA ILE A 68 -0.78 -17.70 -10.88
C ILE A 68 -1.45 -16.33 -11.02
N ILE A 69 -2.46 -16.23 -11.89
CA ILE A 69 -3.20 -14.97 -12.10
C ILE A 69 -3.85 -14.50 -10.81
N ASP A 70 -4.52 -15.38 -10.07
CA ASP A 70 -5.15 -15.05 -8.80
C ASP A 70 -4.13 -14.64 -7.72
N GLY A 71 -2.99 -15.34 -7.65
CA GLY A 71 -1.88 -14.98 -6.77
C GLY A 71 -1.30 -13.59 -7.09
N LEU A 72 -1.15 -13.27 -8.38
CA LEU A 72 -0.69 -11.98 -8.86
C LEU A 72 -1.72 -10.87 -8.59
N ASN A 73 -3.00 -11.12 -8.86
CA ASN A 73 -4.08 -10.17 -8.60
C ASN A 73 -4.16 -9.81 -7.12
N ARG A 74 -4.12 -10.80 -6.20
CA ARG A 74 -4.13 -10.52 -4.76
C ARG A 74 -2.94 -9.67 -4.29
N ARG A 75 -1.74 -9.91 -4.85
CA ARG A 75 -0.57 -9.07 -4.57
C ARG A 75 -0.76 -7.65 -5.11
N ARG A 76 -1.23 -7.53 -6.35
CA ARG A 76 -1.54 -6.23 -6.97
C ARG A 76 -2.56 -5.45 -6.15
N ASP A 77 -3.62 -6.10 -5.71
CA ASP A 77 -4.72 -5.43 -4.99
C ASP A 77 -4.27 -4.96 -3.60
N ARG A 78 -3.46 -5.74 -2.87
CA ARG A 78 -2.86 -5.29 -1.60
C ARG A 78 -1.96 -4.06 -1.78
N ILE A 79 -1.06 -4.10 -2.77
CA ILE A 79 -0.19 -2.97 -3.09
C ILE A 79 -1.03 -1.76 -3.50
N SER A 80 -2.08 -1.99 -4.31
CA SER A 80 -2.98 -0.94 -4.76
C SER A 80 -3.71 -0.27 -3.60
N GLU A 81 -4.16 -1.03 -2.61
CA GLU A 81 -4.86 -0.47 -1.44
C GLU A 81 -3.93 0.34 -0.55
N GLU A 82 -2.71 -0.17 -0.31
CA GLU A 82 -1.69 0.55 0.46
C GLU A 82 -1.32 1.88 -0.21
N VAL A 83 -1.10 1.88 -1.52
CA VAL A 83 -0.80 3.09 -2.30
C VAL A 83 -1.96 4.08 -2.24
N ARG A 84 -3.21 3.61 -2.42
CA ARG A 84 -4.40 4.49 -2.34
C ARG A 84 -4.56 5.12 -0.97
N GLU A 85 -4.33 4.36 0.09
CA GLU A 85 -4.43 4.86 1.45
C GLU A 85 -3.32 5.86 1.76
N ARG A 86 -2.08 5.56 1.37
CA ARG A 86 -0.94 6.48 1.48
C ARG A 86 -1.20 7.80 0.73
N GLU A 87 -1.70 7.75 -0.49
CA GLU A 87 -2.08 8.94 -1.26
C GLU A 87 -3.25 9.71 -0.62
N ARG A 88 -4.24 8.99 -0.08
CA ARG A 88 -5.39 9.60 0.60
C ARG A 88 -4.94 10.33 1.85
N LEU A 89 -4.13 9.71 2.71
CA LEU A 89 -3.62 10.32 3.92
C LEU A 89 -2.69 11.48 3.60
N THR A 90 -1.84 11.38 2.59
CA THR A 90 -0.99 12.49 2.15
C THR A 90 -1.83 13.69 1.68
N ARG A 91 -2.91 13.46 0.93
CA ARG A 91 -3.85 14.52 0.55
C ARG A 91 -4.60 15.11 1.76
N GLN A 92 -4.99 14.27 2.71
CA GLN A 92 -5.65 14.72 3.95
C GLN A 92 -4.71 15.51 4.86
N LEU A 93 -3.42 15.17 4.88
CA LEU A 93 -2.37 15.92 5.58
C LEU A 93 -2.29 17.36 5.05
N GLY A 94 -2.47 17.55 3.74
CA GLY A 94 -2.55 18.87 3.09
C GLY A 94 -3.83 19.66 3.35
N SER A 95 -4.77 19.12 4.14
CA SER A 95 -6.05 19.79 4.40
C SER A 95 -5.89 21.07 5.23
N ASN A 96 -6.70 22.09 4.94
CA ASN A 96 -6.84 23.28 5.76
C ASN A 96 -7.69 23.04 7.04
N VAL A 97 -8.27 21.85 7.18
CA VAL A 97 -9.03 21.42 8.37
C VAL A 97 -8.08 20.73 9.34
N ASN A 98 -7.88 21.33 10.52
CA ASN A 98 -6.90 20.85 11.49
C ASN A 98 -7.10 19.39 11.91
N GLU A 99 -8.34 19.00 12.18
CA GLU A 99 -8.64 17.64 12.62
C GLU A 99 -8.36 16.59 11.53
N VAL A 100 -8.58 16.92 10.26
CA VAL A 100 -8.30 16.02 9.14
C VAL A 100 -6.79 15.87 8.95
N ALA A 101 -6.05 16.98 8.95
CA ALA A 101 -4.60 16.96 8.81
C ALA A 101 -3.91 16.28 9.99
N ARG A 102 -4.38 16.50 11.22
CA ARG A 102 -3.81 15.89 12.43
C ARG A 102 -4.06 14.39 12.48
N ARG A 103 -5.26 13.93 12.11
CA ARG A 103 -5.56 12.49 11.98
C ARG A 103 -4.70 11.85 10.91
N ALA A 104 -4.57 12.48 9.75
CA ALA A 104 -3.71 12.00 8.69
C ALA A 104 -2.24 11.89 9.14
N ALA A 105 -1.73 12.89 9.88
CA ALA A 105 -0.38 12.82 10.46
C ALA A 105 -0.24 11.65 11.45
N GLU A 106 -1.24 11.40 12.29
CA GLU A 106 -1.23 10.28 13.24
C GLU A 106 -1.26 8.92 12.52
N GLU A 107 -2.07 8.78 11.46
CA GLU A 107 -2.18 7.55 10.67
C GLU A 107 -0.94 7.30 9.80
N LEU A 108 -0.39 8.32 9.15
CA LEU A 108 0.91 8.24 8.45
C LEU A 108 2.00 7.79 9.41
N ARG A 109 2.01 8.31 10.64
CA ARG A 109 2.99 7.91 11.67
C ARG A 109 2.81 6.46 12.10
N ALA A 110 1.56 6.02 12.30
CA ALA A 110 1.27 4.65 12.71
C ALA A 110 1.73 3.61 11.69
N ASN A 111 1.71 3.97 10.39
CA ASN A 111 2.18 3.12 9.30
C ASN A 111 3.68 3.29 8.99
N GLY A 112 4.40 4.19 9.67
CA GLY A 112 5.81 4.49 9.39
C GLY A 112 6.05 5.34 8.13
N TRP A 113 4.99 5.81 7.48
CA TRP A 113 5.04 6.62 6.26
C TRP A 113 5.47 8.06 6.50
N LEU A 114 5.54 8.54 7.75
CA LEU A 114 6.17 9.84 8.02
C LEU A 114 7.69 9.81 7.81
N THR A 115 8.34 8.66 7.91
CA THR A 115 9.82 8.57 7.97
C THR A 115 10.44 7.84 6.79
N ASP A 116 9.63 7.27 5.89
CA ASP A 116 10.08 6.48 4.73
C ASP A 116 10.28 7.31 3.45
N GLY A 117 10.19 8.63 3.56
CA GLY A 117 10.24 9.55 2.44
C GLY A 117 8.90 9.75 1.71
N THR A 118 7.77 9.22 2.20
CA THR A 118 6.43 9.45 1.61
C THR A 118 6.14 10.91 1.35
N LEU A 119 6.54 11.76 2.30
CA LEU A 119 6.22 13.17 2.25
C LEU A 119 7.23 13.97 1.44
N GLN A 120 8.35 13.42 0.98
CA GLN A 120 9.35 14.20 0.24
C GLN A 120 8.72 14.88 -0.97
N GLU A 121 9.06 16.15 -1.19
CA GLU A 121 8.58 16.98 -2.30
C GLU A 121 7.06 17.12 -2.40
N THR A 122 6.31 16.74 -1.35
CA THR A 122 4.84 16.88 -1.36
C THR A 122 4.40 18.33 -1.23
N ASP A 123 3.24 18.63 -1.82
CA ASP A 123 2.58 19.92 -1.71
C ASP A 123 1.62 19.93 -0.51
N LEU A 124 2.06 20.54 0.58
CA LEU A 124 1.29 20.77 1.81
C LEU A 124 1.03 22.27 2.03
N ARG A 125 0.94 23.04 0.95
CA ARG A 125 0.59 24.47 1.03
C ARG A 125 -0.73 24.62 1.76
N VAL A 126 -0.83 25.68 2.56
CA VAL A 126 -2.01 26.03 3.37
C VAL A 126 -2.49 24.94 4.35
N ALA A 127 -1.74 23.85 4.53
CA ALA A 127 -2.11 22.76 5.42
C ALA A 127 -2.24 23.26 6.86
N ASN A 128 -3.24 22.74 7.57
CA ASN A 128 -3.51 23.10 8.96
C ASN A 128 -2.98 22.04 9.92
N LEU A 129 -1.67 22.05 10.10
CA LEU A 129 -0.89 21.13 10.93
C LEU A 129 -0.68 21.66 12.36
N GLU A 130 -1.58 22.51 12.87
CA GLU A 130 -1.52 22.97 14.26
C GLU A 130 -1.54 21.77 15.22
N GLU A 131 -0.61 21.75 16.18
CA GLU A 131 -0.46 20.67 17.16
C GLU A 131 -0.19 19.27 16.55
N ALA A 132 0.17 19.19 15.25
CA ALA A 132 0.47 17.93 14.59
C ALA A 132 1.75 17.28 15.14
N LYS A 133 1.76 15.95 15.13
CA LYS A 133 2.84 15.09 15.63
C LYS A 133 3.72 14.62 14.46
N LEU A 134 4.70 15.45 14.11
CA LEU A 134 5.58 15.28 12.94
C LEU A 134 7.06 15.09 13.35
N TRP A 135 7.30 14.52 14.54
CA TRP A 135 8.67 14.25 14.98
C TRP A 135 9.30 13.15 14.13
N ASP A 136 10.59 13.29 13.86
CA ASP A 136 11.40 12.43 12.99
C ASP A 136 10.87 12.31 11.54
N ALA A 137 9.88 13.13 11.16
CA ALA A 137 9.28 13.07 9.83
C ALA A 137 10.28 13.52 8.75
N ASP A 138 10.27 12.80 7.63
CA ASP A 138 11.03 13.13 6.44
C ASP A 138 10.22 14.09 5.56
N LEU A 139 10.48 15.39 5.74
CA LEU A 139 9.82 16.50 5.06
C LEU A 139 10.78 17.22 4.09
N GLN A 140 11.76 16.49 3.54
CA GLN A 140 12.72 17.07 2.59
C GLN A 140 12.02 17.60 1.34
N GLY A 141 12.36 18.83 0.95
CA GLY A 141 11.78 19.49 -0.22
C GLY A 141 10.29 19.80 -0.14
N VAL A 142 9.62 19.52 0.99
CA VAL A 142 8.16 19.73 1.12
C VAL A 142 7.79 21.20 0.96
N ASN A 143 6.71 21.46 0.24
CA ASN A 143 6.13 22.78 0.15
C ASN A 143 5.11 23.02 1.27
N LEU A 144 5.52 23.72 2.32
CA LEU A 144 4.71 24.15 3.47
C LEU A 144 4.36 25.65 3.42
N GLN A 145 4.37 26.26 2.22
CA GLN A 145 4.05 27.68 2.09
C GLN A 145 2.65 27.97 2.67
N TRP A 146 2.56 29.00 3.51
CA TRP A 146 1.34 29.37 4.25
C TRP A 146 0.79 28.31 5.22
N ALA A 147 1.50 27.21 5.47
CA ALA A 147 1.01 26.18 6.39
C ALA A 147 0.90 26.71 7.83
N LYS A 148 -0.09 26.21 8.57
CA LYS A 148 -0.24 26.47 10.00
C LYS A 148 0.40 25.34 10.77
N LEU A 149 1.52 25.61 11.43
CA LEU A 149 2.32 24.66 12.22
C LEU A 149 2.41 25.11 13.69
N LYS A 150 1.44 25.91 14.14
CA LYS A 150 1.43 26.44 15.52
C LYS A 150 1.45 25.26 16.50
N LYS A 151 2.42 25.26 17.42
CA LYS A 151 2.66 24.17 18.39
C LYS A 151 2.88 22.77 17.78
N ALA A 152 3.16 22.65 16.49
CA ALA A 152 3.50 21.37 15.90
C ALA A 152 4.79 20.82 16.55
N ASN A 153 4.87 19.50 16.70
CA ASN A 153 6.09 18.84 17.13
C ASN A 153 6.84 18.32 15.90
N LEU A 154 7.94 18.98 15.56
CA LEU A 154 8.86 18.70 14.45
C LEU A 154 10.26 18.31 14.99
N ASN A 155 10.36 17.87 16.24
CA ASN A 155 11.65 17.42 16.79
C ASN A 155 12.24 16.32 15.90
N GLY A 156 13.52 16.42 15.55
CA GLY A 156 14.21 15.45 14.69
C GLY A 156 13.75 15.41 13.23
N ALA A 157 12.78 16.23 12.81
CA ALA A 157 12.27 16.20 11.44
C ALA A 157 13.33 16.67 10.43
N SER A 158 13.38 16.02 9.26
CA SER A 158 14.21 16.45 8.14
C SER A 158 13.44 17.45 7.29
N LEU A 159 13.79 18.72 7.36
CA LEU A 159 13.21 19.82 6.59
C LEU A 159 14.18 20.33 5.51
N ALA A 160 15.19 19.53 5.13
CA ALA A 160 16.21 19.99 4.20
C ALA A 160 15.56 20.39 2.86
N GLY A 161 15.84 21.61 2.41
CA GLY A 161 15.23 22.18 1.20
C GLY A 161 13.73 22.49 1.26
N ALA A 162 13.06 22.33 2.41
CA ALA A 162 11.63 22.58 2.53
C ALA A 162 11.28 24.07 2.34
N ASN A 163 10.13 24.36 1.75
CA ASN A 163 9.62 25.74 1.61
C ASN A 163 8.61 26.05 2.71
N LEU A 164 9.03 26.82 3.71
CA LEU A 164 8.21 27.29 4.84
C LEU A 164 7.83 28.79 4.68
N THR A 165 7.86 29.32 3.47
CA THR A 165 7.55 30.74 3.21
C THR A 165 6.16 31.10 3.76
N GLN A 166 6.10 32.16 4.56
CA GLN A 166 4.88 32.63 5.24
C GLN A 166 4.18 31.57 6.13
N ALA A 167 4.86 30.47 6.49
CA ALA A 167 4.32 29.47 7.41
C ALA A 167 4.23 30.01 8.85
N ASN A 168 3.23 29.55 9.61
CA ASN A 168 3.08 29.91 11.01
C ASN A 168 3.61 28.79 11.91
N LEU A 169 4.85 28.92 12.39
CA LEU A 169 5.50 27.97 13.30
C LEU A 169 5.41 28.39 14.77
N GLN A 170 4.52 29.33 15.13
CA GLN A 170 4.47 29.86 16.50
C GLN A 170 4.40 28.74 17.56
N ALA A 171 5.33 28.75 18.51
CA ALA A 171 5.47 27.75 19.57
C ALA A 171 5.71 26.30 19.09
N ALA A 172 6.10 26.08 17.83
CA ALA A 172 6.52 24.76 17.35
C ALA A 172 7.80 24.30 18.05
N ARG A 173 7.96 22.97 18.15
CA ARG A 173 9.18 22.33 18.68
C ARG A 173 9.97 21.76 17.51
N MET A 174 11.21 22.16 17.37
CA MET A 174 12.09 21.82 16.24
C MET A 174 13.48 21.38 16.75
N ARG A 175 13.55 20.76 17.93
CA ARG A 175 14.82 20.32 18.52
C ARG A 175 15.44 19.23 17.64
N GLY A 176 16.69 19.44 17.21
CA GLY A 176 17.38 18.51 16.33
C GLY A 176 16.80 18.39 14.91
N ALA A 177 15.89 19.29 14.49
CA ALA A 177 15.38 19.29 13.12
C ALA A 177 16.46 19.76 12.14
N ASP A 178 16.57 19.11 10.98
CA ASP A 178 17.48 19.52 9.91
C ASP A 178 16.79 20.50 8.97
N ALA A 179 17.03 21.80 9.13
CA ALA A 179 16.47 22.85 8.27
C ALA A 179 17.47 23.37 7.22
N ARG A 180 18.51 22.61 6.86
CA ARG A 180 19.51 23.05 5.86
C ARG A 180 18.85 23.33 4.51
N GLY A 181 19.06 24.53 3.98
CA GLY A 181 18.45 24.94 2.70
C GLY A 181 16.94 25.17 2.75
N ALA A 182 16.30 25.07 3.92
CA ALA A 182 14.88 25.40 4.05
C ALA A 182 14.66 26.91 3.86
N THR A 183 13.58 27.28 3.17
CA THR A 183 13.20 28.70 2.97
C THR A 183 12.22 29.13 4.04
N LEU A 184 12.57 30.12 4.86
CA LEU A 184 11.77 30.65 5.97
C LEU A 184 11.31 32.10 5.74
N PHE A 185 11.27 32.56 4.49
CA PHE A 185 10.89 33.94 4.16
C PHE A 185 9.52 34.29 4.74
N GLU A 186 9.44 35.35 5.56
CA GLU A 186 8.23 35.78 6.28
C GLU A 186 7.57 34.70 7.17
N ALA A 187 8.27 33.62 7.51
CA ALA A 187 7.77 32.63 8.46
C ALA A 187 7.65 33.22 9.88
N ARG A 188 6.58 32.85 10.60
CA ARG A 188 6.37 33.29 11.98
C ARG A 188 7.03 32.32 12.95
N LEU A 189 8.16 32.72 13.54
CA LEU A 189 8.98 31.89 14.43
C LEU A 189 8.87 32.22 15.93
N TYR A 190 7.81 32.93 16.34
CA TYR A 190 7.66 33.34 17.75
C TYR A 190 7.59 32.13 18.69
N ARG A 191 8.49 32.09 19.69
CA ARG A 191 8.63 31.00 20.68
C ARG A 191 8.90 29.61 20.07
N VAL A 192 9.48 29.54 18.88
CA VAL A 192 9.96 28.26 18.35
C VAL A 192 11.12 27.77 19.21
N ASP A 193 11.08 26.48 19.55
CA ASP A 193 12.13 25.82 20.31
C ASP A 193 13.08 25.09 19.35
N PHE A 194 14.27 25.66 19.16
CA PHE A 194 15.33 25.10 18.32
C PHE A 194 16.42 24.37 19.13
N HIS A 195 16.33 24.34 20.46
CA HIS A 195 17.44 23.85 21.29
C HIS A 195 17.48 22.32 21.32
N GLY A 196 18.43 21.75 20.57
CA GLY A 196 18.84 20.34 20.64
C GLY A 196 20.19 20.20 21.33
#